data_AF-A0A4Q5LK53-F1
#
_entry.id   AF-A0A4Q5LK53-F1
#
_cell.length_a   1.000
_cell.length_b   1.000
_cell.length_c   1.000
_cell.angle_alpha   90.00
_cell.angle_beta   90.00
_cell.angle_gamma   90.00
#
_symmetry.space_group_name_H-M   'P 1'
#
loop_
_entity.id
_entity.type
_entity.pdbx_description
1 polymer ?
#
loop_
_entity_poly.entity_id
_entity_poly.type
_entity_poly.pdbx_seq_one_letter_code
_entity_poly.pdbx_strand_id
1 'polypeptide(L)' 'MNLIAEKLELAKRLLDVEDEGLLFQLKQVLDNEGKDFWDDLPENVKQGIERAKKQAAEDKLTPHDEVIARYAKQL' A
#
# COMPACT_ATOMS: atom_id res chain seq x y z
N MET A 1 -25.43 3.93 2.09
CA MET A 1 -24.58 3.80 0.90
C MET A 1 -25.33 2.94 -0.12
N ASN A 2 -25.57 3.43 -1.33
CA ASN A 2 -26.21 2.63 -2.39
C ASN A 2 -25.11 2.06 -3.29
N LEU A 3 -24.83 0.76 -3.15
CA LEU A 3 -23.72 0.10 -3.83
C LEU A 3 -23.76 0.24 -5.36
N ILE A 4 -24.96 0.31 -5.95
CA ILE A 4 -25.11 0.46 -7.41
C ILE A 4 -24.76 1.89 -7.83
N ALA A 5 -25.18 2.90 -7.04
CA ALA A 5 -24.86 4.29 -7.32
C ALA A 5 -23.35 4.55 -7.23
N GLU A 6 -22.69 4.02 -6.20
CA GLU A 6 -21.23 4.12 -6.01
C GLU A 6 -20.44 3.49 -7.16
N LYS A 7 -20.85 2.28 -7.60
CA LYS A 7 -20.22 1.62 -8.75
C LYS A 7 -20.30 2.46 -10.02
N LEU A 8 -21.45 3.09 -10.26
CA LEU A 8 -21.65 3.95 -11.42
C LEU A 8 -20.81 5.22 -11.35
N GLU A 9 -20.68 5.82 -10.17
CA GLU A 9 -19.84 7.00 -9.96
C GLU A 9 -18.36 6.71 -10.19
N LEU A 10 -17.87 5.59 -9.66
CA LEU A 10 -16.49 5.12 -9.88
C LEU A 10 -16.21 4.86 -11.36
N ALA A 11 -17.14 4.18 -12.06
CA ALA A 11 -17.01 3.93 -13.49
C ALA A 11 -16.91 5.22 -14.31
N LYS A 12 -17.65 6.27 -13.93
CA LYS A 12 -17.55 7.59 -14.58
C LYS A 12 -16.19 8.23 -14.35
N ARG A 13 -15.73 8.30 -13.09
CA ARG A 13 -14.42 8.88 -12.78
C ARG A 13 -13.29 8.16 -13.50
N LEU A 14 -13.38 6.84 -13.63
CA LEU A 14 -12.41 6.00 -14.36
C LEU A 14 -12.24 6.42 -15.83
N LEU A 15 -13.32 6.87 -16.49
CA LEU A 15 -13.27 7.34 -17.88
C LEU A 15 -12.52 8.66 -18.04
N ASP A 16 -12.43 9.46 -16.97
CA ASP A 16 -11.77 10.76 -16.96
C ASP A 16 -10.30 10.68 -16.48
N VAL A 17 -9.80 9.49 -16.12
CA VAL A 17 -8.40 9.32 -15.67
C VAL A 17 -7.46 9.24 -16.86
N GLU A 18 -6.57 10.23 -16.96
CA GLU A 18 -5.50 10.27 -17.98
C GLU A 18 -4.15 9.73 -17.47
N ASP A 19 -4.00 9.59 -16.15
CA ASP A 19 -2.77 9.06 -15.52
C ASP A 19 -2.74 7.52 -15.63
N GLU A 20 -1.88 7.02 -16.51
CA GLU A 20 -1.66 5.57 -16.71
C GLU A 20 -1.18 4.86 -15.44
N GLY A 21 -0.40 5.53 -14.60
CA GLY A 21 0.09 4.99 -13.33
C GLY A 21 -1.04 4.77 -12.34
N LEU A 22 -1.99 5.72 -12.27
CA LEU A 22 -3.19 5.59 -11.44
C LEU A 22 -4.09 4.45 -11.93
N LEU A 23 -4.29 4.32 -13.25
CA LEU A 23 -5.04 3.21 -13.84
C LEU A 23 -4.39 1.85 -13.53
N PHE A 24 -3.06 1.78 -13.62
CA PHE A 24 -2.31 0.56 -13.29
C PHE A 24 -2.48 0.18 -11.81
N GLN A 25 -2.35 1.14 -10.89
CA GLN A 25 -2.57 0.89 -9.46
C GLN A 25 -3.98 0.41 -9.16
N LEU A 26 -5.01 1.05 -9.75
CA LEU A 26 -6.40 0.66 -9.56
C LEU A 26 -6.68 -0.75 -10.09
N LYS A 27 -6.11 -1.08 -11.27
CA LYS A 27 -6.18 -2.43 -11.81
C LYS A 27 -5.58 -3.45 -10.85
N GLN A 28 -4.41 -3.17 -10.28
CA GLN A 28 -3.78 -4.06 -9.30
C GLN A 28 -4.64 -4.24 -8.04
N VAL A 29 -5.34 -3.21 -7.56
CA VAL A 29 -6.25 -3.33 -6.42
C VAL A 29 -7.42 -4.26 -6.74
N LEU A 30 -8.02 -4.09 -7.92
CA LEU A 30 -9.15 -4.93 -8.36
C LEU A 30 -8.72 -6.38 -8.65
N ASP A 31 -7.58 -6.58 -9.30
CA ASP A 31 -7.07 -7.90 -9.68
C ASP A 31 -6.60 -8.72 -8.46
N ASN A 32 -6.22 -8.05 -7.37
CA ASN A 32 -5.81 -8.65 -6.10
C ASN A 32 -6.91 -8.61 -5.03
N GLU A 33 -8.14 -8.18 -5.37
CA GLU A 33 -9.27 -8.24 -4.44
C GLU A 33 -9.50 -9.70 -4.01
N GLY A 34 -9.33 -9.98 -2.72
CA GLY A 34 -9.47 -11.33 -2.16
C GLY A 34 -8.28 -12.26 -2.40
N LYS A 35 -7.18 -11.79 -3.01
CA LYS A 35 -5.93 -12.56 -3.13
C LYS A 35 -4.97 -12.15 -2.02
N ASP A 36 -4.63 -13.09 -1.15
CA ASP A 36 -3.48 -12.95 -0.27
C ASP A 36 -2.21 -13.18 -1.09
N PHE A 37 -1.42 -12.12 -1.28
CA PHE A 37 -0.13 -12.20 -1.98
C PHE A 37 1.02 -12.61 -1.05
N TRP A 38 0.73 -12.93 0.23
CA TRP A 38 1.74 -13.34 1.21
C TRP A 38 2.61 -14.49 0.71
N ASP A 39 2.01 -15.46 0.01
CA ASP A 39 2.73 -16.62 -0.49
C ASP A 39 3.67 -16.29 -1.65
N ASP A 40 3.35 -15.25 -2.43
CA ASP A 40 4.12 -14.78 -3.59
C ASP A 40 5.35 -13.92 -3.22
N LEU A 41 5.45 -13.47 -1.97
CA LEU A 41 6.58 -12.64 -1.53
C LEU A 41 7.88 -13.45 -1.45
N PRO A 42 9.04 -12.88 -1.84
CA PRO A 42 10.34 -13.49 -1.57
C PRO A 42 10.56 -13.72 -0.07
N GLU A 43 11.23 -14.82 0.28
CA GLU A 43 11.44 -15.24 1.68
C GLU A 43 12.12 -14.15 2.53
N ASN A 44 13.10 -13.44 1.98
CA ASN A 44 13.77 -12.34 2.66
C ASN A 44 12.81 -11.17 2.98
N VAL A 45 11.79 -10.95 2.15
CA VAL A 45 10.76 -9.94 2.37
C VAL A 45 9.83 -10.37 3.50
N LYS A 46 9.37 -11.64 3.48
CA LYS A 46 8.55 -12.21 4.57
C LYS A 46 9.26 -12.10 5.91
N GLN A 47 10.54 -12.49 5.97
CA GLN A 47 11.38 -12.37 7.17
C GLN A 47 11.54 -10.91 7.64
N GLY A 48 11.70 -9.98 6.70
CA GLY A 48 11.76 -8.55 7.00
C GLY A 48 10.48 -8.04 7.66
N ILE A 49 9.32 -8.44 7.14
CA ILE A 49 8.00 -8.09 7.67
C ILE A 49 7.80 -8.68 9.07
N GLU A 50 8.10 -9.96 9.27
CA GLU A 50 7.98 -10.62 10.58
C GLU A 50 8.88 -9.97 11.64
N ARG A 51 10.12 -9.61 11.26
CA ARG A 51 11.02 -8.86 12.13
C ARG A 51 10.43 -7.49 12.51
N ALA A 52 9.87 -6.76 11.54
CA ALA A 52 9.26 -5.45 11.80
C ALA A 52 8.05 -5.56 12.74
N LYS A 53 7.18 -6.56 12.56
CA LYS A 53 6.06 -6.84 13.48
C LYS A 53 6.56 -7.11 14.90
N LYS A 54 7.60 -7.92 15.06
CA LYS A 54 8.22 -8.19 16.37
C LYS A 54 8.78 -6.92 17.01
N GLN A 55 9.50 -6.10 16.25
CA GLN A 55 10.04 -4.83 16.74
C GLN A 55 8.93 -3.86 17.18
N ALA A 56 7.80 -3.82 16.44
CA ALA A 56 6.65 -3.03 16.81
C ALA A 56 6.03 -3.48 18.15
N ALA A 57 5.89 -4.80 18.36
CA ALA A 57 5.37 -5.35 19.61
C ALA A 57 6.31 -5.13 20.80
N GLU A 58 7.60 -4.92 20.54
CA GLU A 58 8.63 -4.64 21.56
C GLU A 58 8.89 -3.13 21.75
N ASP A 59 8.04 -2.24 21.21
CA ASP A 59 8.17 -0.78 21.26
C ASP A 59 9.51 -0.25 20.68
N LYS A 60 10.08 -0.95 19.71
CA LYS A 60 11.37 -0.61 19.05
C LYS A 60 11.20 0.23 17.79
N LEU A 61 10.05 0.87 17.59
CA LEU A 61 9.81 1.73 16.44
C LEU A 61 10.47 3.09 16.63
N THR A 62 10.99 3.66 15.54
CA THR A 62 11.48 5.03 15.52
C THR A 62 10.36 5.95 15.02
N PRO A 63 10.05 7.07 15.69
CA PRO A 63 9.08 8.04 15.21
C PRO A 63 9.42 8.55 13.81
N HIS A 64 8.38 8.77 13.00
CA HIS A 64 8.54 9.25 11.62
C HIS A 64 9.37 10.54 11.55
N ASP A 65 9.08 11.51 12.40
CA ASP A 65 9.78 12.80 12.43
C ASP A 65 11.27 12.66 12.71
N GLU A 66 11.67 11.71 13.57
CA GLU A 66 13.07 11.43 13.88
C GLU A 66 13.79 10.79 12.68
N VAL A 67 13.12 9.87 11.98
CA VAL A 67 13.66 9.26 10.75
C VAL A 67 13.87 10.32 9.67
N ILE A 68 12.87 11.16 9.41
CA ILE A 68 12.95 12.21 8.39
C ILE A 68 14.06 13.22 8.74
N ALA A 69 14.15 13.66 10.00
CA ALA A 69 15.20 14.58 10.44
C ALA A 69 16.61 14.01 10.27
N ARG A 70 16.80 12.69 10.40
CA ARG A 70 18.10 12.03 10.17
C ARG A 70 18.49 12.06 8.69
N TYR A 71 17.55 11.80 7.77
CA TYR A 71 17.83 11.78 6.34
C TYR A 71 17.92 13.18 5.72
N ALA A 72 17.16 14.15 6.22
CA ALA A 72 17.23 15.54 5.78
C ALA A 72 18.61 16.17 6.02
N LYS A 73 19.42 15.63 6.95
CA LYS A 73 20.80 16.07 7.21
C LYS A 73 21.84 15.54 6.22
N GLN A 74 21.46 14.59 5.36
CA GLN A 74 22.37 13.95 4.39
C GLN A 74 22.09 14.38 2.93
N LEU A 75 21.08 15.24 2.73
CA LEU A 75 20.80 15.96 1.48
C LEU A 75 21.32 17.38 1.59
#